data_AF-A0A4U8T625-F1
#
_entry.id   AF-A0A4U8T625-F1
#
_cell.length_a   1.000
_cell.length_b   1.000
_cell.length_c   1.000
_cell.angle_alpha   90.00
_cell.angle_beta   90.00
_cell.angle_gamma   90.00
#
_symmetry.space_group_name_H-M   'P 1'
#
loop_
_entity.id
_entity.type
_entity.pdbx_description
1 polymer ?
#
loop_
_entity_poly.entity_id
_entity_poly.type
_entity_poly.pdbx_seq_one_letter_code
_entity_poly.pdbx_strand_id
1 'polypeptide(L)'
;MRYLAKHINKELLALDMVVKQVFNAPEHLRDFIQSLRDFAQQSTPLNLKPKPTITLMPDIAMIYALTARSQIYLDSMLSEGIAPSFVLVLSPDAASADSILQKCAHFGVQAHIIESSEINASEVFDYIARLKQTYMIYSGFGGGILAPKYFTLGKYFIHIHAGELPAYRGSTTCYYSLLEQGSISASAMFLNAKLDCGDVIAHFGLDTKALRALKNTDIDTTIEPYIRAQSLICALKDFMQNTRFTPQKQDFTQGETYYRIHPILKHLAMFVCFGQCNTQRSAT
;
A
#
# COMPACT_ATOMS: atom_id res chain seq x y z
N MET A 1 27.09 15.94 16.65
CA MET A 1 26.99 15.12 17.88
C MET A 1 25.63 15.18 18.61
N ARG A 2 24.74 16.16 18.36
CA ARG A 2 23.39 16.20 18.97
C ARG A 2 22.29 15.41 18.23
N TYR A 3 22.55 14.94 17.01
CA TYR A 3 21.59 14.20 16.17
C TYR A 3 21.54 12.70 16.49
N LEU A 4 22.70 12.07 16.74
CA LEU A 4 22.81 10.67 17.19
C LEU A 4 22.18 10.44 18.58
N ALA A 5 22.22 11.44 19.47
CA ALA A 5 21.69 11.31 20.83
C ALA A 5 20.15 11.30 20.92
N LYS A 6 19.42 11.73 19.88
CA LYS A 6 17.94 11.75 19.88
C LYS A 6 17.32 10.48 19.29
N HIS A 7 17.95 9.88 18.28
CA HIS A 7 17.50 8.61 17.69
C HIS A 7 17.86 7.40 18.56
N ILE A 8 19.08 7.41 19.14
CA ILE A 8 19.48 6.44 20.15
C ILE A 8 18.47 6.47 21.31
N ASN A 9 18.00 7.64 21.76
CA ASN A 9 17.07 7.72 22.89
C ASN A 9 15.66 7.20 22.59
N LYS A 10 15.12 7.32 21.37
CA LYS A 10 13.77 6.81 21.04
C LYS A 10 13.77 5.31 20.79
N GLU A 11 14.77 4.80 20.06
CA GLU A 11 14.99 3.36 19.94
C GLU A 11 15.34 2.76 21.30
N LEU A 12 16.18 3.39 22.12
CA LEU A 12 16.40 2.95 23.50
C LEU A 12 15.20 3.16 24.40
N LEU A 13 14.23 4.05 24.15
CA LEU A 13 13.05 4.18 25.02
C LEU A 13 12.00 3.11 24.71
N ALA A 14 11.78 2.82 23.42
CA ALA A 14 10.91 1.71 23.00
C ALA A 14 11.58 0.36 23.31
N LEU A 15 12.88 0.24 23.05
CA LEU A 15 13.68 -0.91 23.44
C LEU A 15 13.84 -0.97 24.95
N ASP A 16 14.01 0.11 25.73
CA ASP A 16 14.08 0.08 27.21
C ASP A 16 12.73 -0.24 27.83
N MET A 17 11.61 0.17 27.24
CA MET A 17 10.29 -0.24 27.73
C MET A 17 10.07 -1.73 27.47
N VAL A 18 10.40 -2.20 26.26
CA VAL A 18 10.34 -3.63 25.91
C VAL A 18 11.37 -4.42 26.74
N VAL A 19 12.62 -3.98 26.84
CA VAL A 19 13.73 -4.56 27.61
C VAL A 19 13.43 -4.50 29.11
N LYS A 20 12.88 -3.42 29.69
CA LYS A 20 12.48 -3.41 31.11
C LYS A 20 11.30 -4.34 31.39
N GLN A 21 10.40 -4.56 30.42
CA GLN A 21 9.35 -5.58 30.53
C GLN A 21 9.89 -7.01 30.30
N VAL A 22 10.88 -7.17 29.43
CA VAL A 22 11.48 -8.44 28.99
C VAL A 22 12.58 -8.95 29.95
N PHE A 23 13.36 -8.06 30.57
CA PHE A 23 14.47 -8.38 31.48
C PHE A 23 14.06 -8.47 32.95
N ASN A 24 12.89 -7.97 33.35
CA ASN A 24 12.41 -8.09 34.73
C ASN A 24 11.67 -9.39 35.07
N ALA A 25 11.55 -10.35 34.14
CA ALA A 25 11.23 -11.73 34.54
C ALA A 25 11.58 -12.75 33.44
N PRO A 26 12.40 -13.75 33.76
CA PRO A 26 12.58 -14.93 32.91
C PRO A 26 11.25 -15.65 32.60
N GLU A 27 10.27 -15.57 33.52
CA GLU A 27 8.93 -16.15 33.32
C GLU A 27 8.04 -15.27 32.43
N HIS A 28 7.92 -13.96 32.68
CA HIS A 28 7.10 -13.10 31.83
C HIS A 28 7.61 -13.01 30.39
N LEU A 29 8.93 -13.09 30.16
CA LEU A 29 9.47 -13.19 28.80
C LEU A 29 9.12 -14.52 28.13
N ARG A 30 9.20 -15.64 28.86
CA ARG A 30 8.81 -16.95 28.32
C ARG A 30 7.32 -16.99 28.04
N ASP A 31 6.48 -16.46 28.92
CA ASP A 31 5.04 -16.38 28.75
C ASP A 31 4.66 -15.43 27.61
N PHE A 32 5.35 -14.30 27.48
CA PHE A 32 5.20 -13.39 26.35
C PHE A 32 5.60 -14.08 25.04
N ILE A 33 6.78 -14.69 24.97
CA ILE A 33 7.24 -15.46 23.81
C ILE A 33 6.31 -16.63 23.50
N GLN A 34 5.74 -17.28 24.51
CA GLN A 34 4.78 -18.35 24.35
C GLN A 34 3.44 -17.82 23.82
N SER A 35 2.97 -16.65 24.29
CA SER A 35 1.77 -15.98 23.77
C SER A 35 1.94 -15.52 22.32
N LEU A 36 3.17 -15.20 21.90
CA LEU A 36 3.49 -14.90 20.51
C LEU A 36 3.36 -16.12 19.58
N ARG A 37 3.28 -17.35 20.10
CA ARG A 37 3.17 -18.59 19.30
C ARG A 37 1.75 -18.89 18.81
N ASP A 38 0.73 -18.29 19.42
CA ASP A 38 -0.68 -18.62 19.15
C ASP A 38 -1.35 -17.68 18.13
N PHE A 39 -0.56 -16.97 17.31
CA PHE A 39 -1.08 -16.16 16.21
C PHE A 39 -1.44 -17.04 15.00
N ALA A 40 -2.73 -17.32 14.82
CA ALA A 40 -3.25 -17.97 13.62
C ALA A 40 -3.45 -16.93 12.50
N GLN A 41 -2.73 -17.09 11.39
CA GLN A 41 -2.95 -16.25 10.21
C GLN A 41 -4.34 -16.54 9.63
N GLN A 42 -5.17 -15.50 9.52
CA GLN A 42 -6.48 -15.57 8.88
C GLN A 42 -6.44 -14.78 7.57
N SER A 43 -6.79 -15.44 6.47
CA SER A 43 -6.96 -14.78 5.17
C SER A 43 -8.43 -14.91 4.75
N THR A 44 -9.23 -13.92 5.12
CA THR A 44 -10.64 -13.83 4.69
C THR A 44 -10.72 -12.93 3.44
N PRO A 45 -11.27 -13.41 2.32
CA PRO A 45 -11.38 -12.63 1.10
C PRO A 45 -12.11 -11.30 1.34
N LEU A 46 -11.62 -10.22 0.73
CA LEU A 46 -12.32 -8.94 0.74
C LEU A 46 -13.62 -9.07 -0.06
N ASN A 47 -14.71 -8.52 0.47
CA ASN A 47 -16.01 -8.51 -0.22
C ASN A 47 -16.11 -7.33 -1.20
N LEU A 48 -15.29 -7.34 -2.25
CA LEU A 48 -15.29 -6.33 -3.31
C LEU A 48 -16.18 -6.81 -4.47
N LYS A 49 -17.47 -6.48 -4.42
CA LYS A 49 -18.41 -6.80 -5.50
C LYS A 49 -18.50 -5.64 -6.49
N PRO A 50 -18.21 -5.85 -7.79
CA PRO A 50 -18.39 -4.82 -8.81
C PRO A 50 -19.82 -4.26 -8.83
N LYS A 51 -19.96 -2.95 -9.06
CA LYS A 51 -21.26 -2.37 -9.38
C LYS A 51 -21.70 -2.79 -10.78
N PRO A 52 -23.01 -2.92 -11.04
CA PRO A 52 -23.53 -3.34 -12.34
C PRO A 52 -23.24 -2.31 -13.45
N THR A 53 -23.09 -1.04 -13.09
CA THR A 53 -22.77 0.05 -14.02
C THR A 53 -21.42 0.63 -13.65
N ILE A 54 -20.54 0.72 -14.64
CA ILE A 54 -19.18 1.26 -14.51
C ILE A 54 -19.05 2.55 -15.32
N THR A 55 -18.49 3.58 -14.70
CA THR A 55 -18.07 4.81 -15.37
C THR A 55 -16.60 4.71 -15.75
N LEU A 56 -16.30 4.74 -17.05
CA LEU A 56 -14.92 4.75 -17.55
C LEU A 56 -14.32 6.15 -17.43
N MET A 57 -13.09 6.22 -16.92
CA MET A 57 -12.34 7.47 -16.75
C MET A 57 -11.40 7.67 -17.95
N PRO A 58 -11.76 8.51 -18.95
CA PRO A 58 -11.08 8.58 -20.24
C PRO A 58 -9.61 9.04 -20.16
N ASP A 59 -9.27 9.87 -19.18
CA ASP A 59 -7.92 10.40 -19.00
C ASP A 59 -7.02 9.51 -18.13
N ILE A 60 -7.56 8.41 -17.61
CA ILE A 60 -6.87 7.54 -16.65
C ILE A 60 -6.61 6.17 -17.27
N ALA A 61 -5.34 5.76 -17.26
CA ALA A 61 -4.93 4.39 -17.51
C ALA A 61 -4.32 3.77 -16.24
N MET A 62 -4.27 2.44 -16.19
CA MET A 62 -3.61 1.70 -15.13
C MET A 62 -2.52 0.80 -15.71
N ILE A 63 -1.34 0.85 -15.10
CA ILE A 63 -0.27 -0.13 -15.29
C ILE A 63 -0.50 -1.22 -14.25
N TYR A 64 -0.78 -2.43 -14.72
CA TYR A 64 -1.24 -3.56 -13.92
C TYR A 64 -0.23 -4.70 -14.03
N ALA A 65 0.55 -4.95 -12.98
CA ALA A 65 1.29 -6.20 -12.82
C ALA A 65 0.40 -7.28 -12.21
N LEU A 66 0.60 -8.55 -12.55
CA LEU A 66 -0.15 -9.69 -11.98
C LEU A 66 0.20 -9.92 -10.49
N THR A 67 -0.30 -9.05 -9.62
CA THR A 67 -0.07 -9.04 -8.17
C THR A 67 -1.38 -8.79 -7.43
N ALA A 68 -1.45 -9.21 -6.16
CA ALA A 68 -2.62 -8.94 -5.31
C ALA A 68 -2.94 -7.45 -5.21
N ARG A 69 -1.91 -6.58 -5.21
CA ARG A 69 -2.08 -5.12 -5.21
C ARG A 69 -2.86 -4.61 -6.42
N SER A 70 -2.42 -4.97 -7.62
CA SER A 70 -3.08 -4.52 -8.84
C SER A 70 -4.51 -5.04 -8.91
N GLN A 71 -4.72 -6.30 -8.52
CA GLN A 71 -6.05 -6.90 -8.47
C GLN A 71 -6.96 -6.12 -7.53
N ILE A 72 -6.53 -5.86 -6.30
CA ILE A 72 -7.33 -5.15 -5.29
C ILE A 72 -7.61 -3.72 -5.71
N TYR A 73 -6.68 -3.04 -6.41
CA TYR A 73 -6.93 -1.70 -6.96
C TYR A 73 -8.08 -1.73 -7.96
N LEU A 74 -8.01 -2.62 -8.95
CA LEU A 74 -9.05 -2.71 -9.97
C LEU A 74 -10.39 -3.15 -9.38
N ASP A 75 -10.38 -4.17 -8.52
CA ASP A 75 -11.60 -4.68 -7.88
C ASP A 75 -12.25 -3.63 -6.97
N SER A 76 -11.45 -2.78 -6.31
CA SER A 76 -11.96 -1.65 -5.51
C SER A 76 -12.53 -0.53 -6.38
N MET A 77 -11.93 -0.26 -7.55
CA MET A 77 -12.51 0.70 -8.50
C MET A 77 -13.86 0.21 -9.02
N LEU A 78 -13.91 -1.06 -9.43
CA LEU A 78 -15.13 -1.68 -9.94
C LEU A 78 -16.24 -1.74 -8.88
N SER A 79 -15.90 -2.01 -7.61
CA SER A 79 -16.88 -1.99 -6.51
C SER A 79 -17.40 -0.59 -6.20
N GLU A 80 -16.70 0.45 -6.63
CA GLU A 80 -17.15 1.84 -6.55
C GLU A 80 -17.91 2.30 -7.81
N GLY A 81 -17.94 1.47 -8.86
CA GLY A 81 -18.61 1.79 -10.13
C GLY A 81 -17.77 2.67 -11.06
N ILE A 82 -16.46 2.65 -10.89
CA ILE A 82 -15.52 3.41 -11.71
C ILE A 82 -14.43 2.48 -12.26
N ALA A 83 -13.81 2.85 -13.37
CA ALA A 83 -12.66 2.12 -13.90
C ALA A 83 -11.79 3.03 -14.76
N PRO A 84 -10.48 2.73 -14.89
CA PRO A 84 -9.67 3.37 -15.92
C PRO A 84 -10.22 3.03 -17.31
N SER A 85 -10.02 3.92 -18.28
CA SER A 85 -10.38 3.62 -19.67
C SER A 85 -9.46 2.60 -20.33
N PHE A 86 -8.24 2.44 -19.80
CA PHE A 86 -7.22 1.55 -20.33
C PHE A 86 -6.42 0.85 -19.24
N VAL A 87 -6.10 -0.43 -19.43
CA VAL A 87 -5.22 -1.23 -18.57
C VAL A 87 -4.06 -1.80 -19.40
N LEU A 88 -2.84 -1.37 -19.08
CA LEU A 88 -1.62 -1.99 -19.59
C LEU A 88 -1.19 -3.09 -18.63
N VAL A 89 -1.38 -4.34 -19.04
CA VAL A 89 -1.03 -5.53 -18.25
C VAL A 89 0.43 -5.89 -18.49
N LEU A 90 1.21 -5.94 -17.42
CA LEU A 90 2.58 -6.45 -17.40
C LEU A 90 2.54 -7.87 -16.87
N SER A 91 2.95 -8.82 -17.71
CA SER A 91 2.95 -10.24 -17.38
C SER A 91 4.26 -10.90 -17.81
N PRO A 92 4.92 -11.74 -17.00
CA PRO A 92 6.04 -12.57 -17.47
C PRO A 92 5.63 -13.63 -18.49
N ASP A 93 4.34 -13.99 -18.51
CA ASP A 93 3.75 -15.00 -19.40
C ASP A 93 2.35 -14.52 -19.80
N ALA A 94 2.11 -14.29 -21.10
CA ALA A 94 0.83 -13.81 -21.59
C ALA A 94 -0.36 -14.70 -21.18
N ALA A 95 -0.18 -16.03 -21.06
CA ALA A 95 -1.24 -16.96 -20.69
C ALA A 95 -1.79 -16.70 -19.28
N SER A 96 -0.95 -16.18 -18.37
CA SER A 96 -1.37 -15.87 -17.00
C SER A 96 -2.26 -14.61 -16.89
N ALA A 97 -2.42 -13.85 -17.97
CA ALA A 97 -3.22 -12.62 -18.01
C ALA A 97 -4.66 -12.81 -18.53
N ASP A 98 -5.08 -14.03 -18.92
CA ASP A 98 -6.41 -14.27 -19.49
C ASP A 98 -7.55 -13.78 -18.57
N SER A 99 -7.45 -14.04 -17.26
CA SER A 99 -8.48 -13.64 -16.30
C SER A 99 -8.66 -12.12 -16.24
N ILE A 100 -7.56 -11.35 -16.29
CA ILE A 100 -7.64 -9.89 -16.27
C ILE A 100 -8.15 -9.34 -17.59
N LEU A 101 -7.80 -9.94 -18.74
CA LEU A 101 -8.36 -9.55 -20.04
C LEU A 101 -9.87 -9.77 -20.09
N GLN A 102 -10.36 -10.93 -19.65
CA GLN A 102 -11.79 -11.22 -19.59
C GLN A 102 -12.53 -10.24 -18.68
N LYS A 103 -11.95 -9.92 -17.52
CA LYS A 103 -12.50 -8.92 -16.60
C LYS A 103 -12.58 -7.53 -17.26
N CYS A 104 -11.51 -7.09 -17.93
CA CYS A 104 -11.50 -5.81 -18.62
C CYS A 104 -12.56 -5.76 -19.73
N ALA A 105 -12.63 -6.80 -20.57
CA ALA A 105 -13.62 -6.91 -21.64
C ALA A 105 -15.07 -6.88 -21.11
N HIS A 106 -15.34 -7.58 -20.01
CA HIS A 106 -16.66 -7.61 -19.37
C HIS A 106 -17.14 -6.21 -18.95
N PHE A 107 -16.23 -5.37 -18.45
CA PHE A 107 -16.55 -4.00 -18.02
C PHE A 107 -16.27 -2.93 -19.07
N GLY A 108 -15.97 -3.31 -20.32
CA GLY A 108 -15.68 -2.38 -21.41
C GLY A 108 -14.37 -1.60 -21.27
N VAL A 109 -13.45 -2.07 -20.41
CA VAL A 109 -12.12 -1.47 -20.23
C VAL A 109 -11.20 -2.00 -21.35
N GLN A 110 -10.55 -1.09 -22.07
CA GLN A 110 -9.54 -1.50 -23.06
C GLN A 110 -8.32 -2.06 -22.34
N ALA A 111 -7.77 -3.16 -22.84
CA ALA A 111 -6.59 -3.77 -22.23
C ALA A 111 -5.57 -4.21 -23.28
N HIS A 112 -4.30 -4.14 -22.92
CA HIS A 112 -3.20 -4.67 -23.72
C HIS A 112 -2.18 -5.34 -22.81
N ILE A 113 -1.64 -6.47 -23.24
CA ILE A 113 -0.59 -7.18 -22.52
C ILE A 113 0.75 -6.85 -23.16
N ILE A 114 1.74 -6.60 -22.30
CA ILE A 114 3.15 -6.69 -22.65
C ILE A 114 3.74 -7.84 -21.83
N GLU A 115 4.38 -8.78 -22.53
CA GLU A 115 5.07 -9.91 -21.92
C GLU A 115 6.41 -9.45 -21.32
N SER A 116 6.34 -8.77 -20.18
CA SER A 116 7.48 -8.26 -19.44
C SER A 116 7.12 -8.07 -17.97
N SER A 117 8.07 -8.36 -17.07
CA SER A 117 8.01 -7.96 -15.66
C SER A 117 8.69 -6.61 -15.39
N GLU A 118 9.40 -6.06 -16.37
CA GLU A 118 10.28 -4.92 -16.19
C GLU A 118 9.59 -3.64 -16.66
N ILE A 119 9.22 -2.79 -15.70
CA ILE A 119 8.56 -1.51 -16.02
C ILE A 119 9.42 -0.65 -16.94
N ASN A 120 10.75 -0.73 -16.87
CA ASN A 120 11.66 0.11 -17.63
C ASN A 120 12.05 -0.45 -19.01
N ALA A 121 11.53 -1.62 -19.39
CA ALA A 121 11.78 -2.21 -20.69
C ALA A 121 11.37 -1.24 -21.82
N SER A 122 12.08 -1.28 -22.94
CA SER A 122 11.88 -0.36 -24.07
C SER A 122 10.45 -0.37 -24.58
N GLU A 123 9.91 -1.57 -24.80
CA GLU A 123 8.57 -1.83 -25.30
C GLU A 123 7.49 -1.30 -24.36
N VAL A 124 7.71 -1.42 -23.03
CA VAL A 124 6.79 -0.88 -22.02
C VAL A 124 6.82 0.64 -22.03
N PHE A 125 8.01 1.25 -22.05
CA PHE A 125 8.18 2.70 -22.13
C PHE A 125 7.54 3.28 -23.39
N ASP A 126 7.84 2.70 -24.54
CA ASP A 126 7.35 3.17 -25.84
C ASP A 126 5.83 3.04 -25.93
N TYR A 127 5.25 1.98 -25.36
CA TYR A 127 3.80 1.82 -25.30
C TYR A 127 3.16 2.88 -24.41
N ILE A 128 3.69 3.08 -23.20
CA ILE A 128 3.23 4.11 -22.27
C ILE A 128 3.31 5.49 -22.91
N ALA A 129 4.39 5.81 -23.64
CA ALA A 129 4.56 7.09 -24.32
C ALA A 129 3.45 7.39 -25.34
N ARG A 130 2.93 6.37 -26.02
CA ARG A 130 1.86 6.50 -27.04
C ARG A 130 0.44 6.54 -26.46
N LEU A 131 0.24 6.15 -25.21
CA LEU A 131 -1.08 6.18 -24.59
C LEU A 131 -1.63 7.60 -24.55
N LYS A 132 -2.93 7.76 -24.82
CA LYS A 132 -3.59 9.08 -24.84
C LYS A 132 -3.89 9.59 -23.43
N GLN A 133 -4.00 8.68 -22.46
CA GLN A 133 -4.28 8.97 -21.07
C GLN A 133 -3.17 9.84 -20.46
N THR A 134 -3.59 10.82 -19.66
CA THR A 134 -2.71 11.78 -19.00
C THR A 134 -2.26 11.27 -17.64
N TYR A 135 -3.13 10.54 -16.94
CA TYR A 135 -2.88 10.00 -15.61
C TYR A 135 -2.69 8.48 -15.65
N MET A 136 -1.61 8.01 -15.04
CA MET A 136 -1.21 6.61 -15.05
C MET A 136 -1.20 6.08 -13.61
N ILE A 137 -2.16 5.26 -13.24
CA ILE A 137 -2.12 4.52 -11.97
C ILE A 137 -0.99 3.49 -12.08
N TYR A 138 0.04 3.61 -11.25
CA TYR A 138 1.19 2.72 -11.25
C TYR A 138 1.06 1.63 -10.19
N SER A 139 0.78 0.41 -10.64
CA SER A 139 0.86 -0.82 -9.84
C SER A 139 1.70 -1.89 -10.55
N GLY A 140 3.00 -1.65 -10.67
CA GLY A 140 3.97 -2.60 -11.24
C GLY A 140 4.37 -3.73 -10.27
N PHE A 141 5.33 -4.58 -10.68
CA PHE A 141 5.93 -5.58 -9.80
C PHE A 141 6.73 -4.92 -8.66
N GLY A 142 6.89 -5.63 -7.53
CA GLY A 142 7.68 -5.14 -6.41
C GLY A 142 9.14 -4.86 -6.82
N GLY A 143 9.70 -3.75 -6.34
CA GLY A 143 11.06 -3.32 -6.71
C GLY A 143 11.17 -2.54 -8.03
N GLY A 144 10.09 -2.49 -8.82
CA GLY A 144 10.04 -1.63 -10.00
C GLY A 144 10.07 -0.15 -9.62
N ILE A 145 11.06 0.58 -10.13
CA ILE A 145 11.20 2.04 -9.98
C ILE A 145 11.14 2.65 -11.37
N LEU A 146 10.24 3.63 -11.58
CA LEU A 146 10.17 4.34 -12.86
C LEU A 146 11.47 5.11 -13.11
N ALA A 147 12.12 4.82 -14.24
CA ALA A 147 13.28 5.58 -14.68
C ALA A 147 12.90 7.06 -14.95
N PRO A 148 13.84 8.02 -14.78
CA PRO A 148 13.56 9.44 -14.95
C PRO A 148 12.90 9.83 -16.29
N LYS A 149 13.16 9.06 -17.37
CA LYS A 149 12.55 9.23 -18.70
C LYS A 149 11.02 9.19 -18.69
N TYR A 150 10.38 8.54 -17.71
CA TYR A 150 8.92 8.54 -17.60
C TYR A 150 8.35 9.93 -17.29
N PHE A 151 9.07 10.73 -16.51
CA PHE A 151 8.61 12.05 -16.08
C PHE A 151 8.77 13.13 -17.15
N THR A 152 9.33 12.79 -18.32
CA THR A 152 9.42 13.69 -19.48
C THR A 152 8.29 13.47 -20.50
N LEU A 153 7.41 12.49 -20.28
CA LEU A 153 6.34 12.12 -21.22
C LEU A 153 5.12 13.07 -21.18
N GLY A 154 5.11 14.07 -20.30
CA GLY A 154 3.91 14.89 -20.06
C GLY A 154 2.77 14.09 -19.40
N LYS A 155 3.11 13.04 -18.65
CA LYS A 155 2.16 12.16 -17.95
C LYS A 155 2.37 12.23 -16.44
N TYR A 156 1.29 12.04 -15.69
CA TYR A 156 1.32 12.00 -14.24
C TYR A 156 1.15 10.58 -13.73
N PHE A 157 2.14 10.06 -13.00
CA PHE A 157 2.11 8.70 -12.47
C PHE A 157 1.59 8.73 -11.03
N ILE A 158 0.42 8.13 -10.80
CA ILE A 158 -0.20 8.02 -9.49
C ILE A 158 0.35 6.76 -8.83
N HIS A 159 0.99 6.93 -7.68
CA HIS A 159 1.42 5.83 -6.82
C HIS A 159 0.77 5.97 -5.46
N ILE A 160 0.43 4.84 -4.84
CA ILE A 160 -0.07 4.85 -3.48
C ILE A 160 1.03 4.32 -2.58
N HIS A 161 1.56 5.15 -1.70
CA HIS A 161 2.55 4.77 -0.71
C HIS A 161 1.89 4.10 0.50
N ALA A 162 2.57 3.14 1.11
CA ALA A 162 2.06 2.31 2.22
C ALA A 162 2.21 2.97 3.61
N GLY A 163 1.99 4.28 3.68
CA GLY A 163 2.08 5.06 4.91
C GLY A 163 1.59 6.49 4.70
N GLU A 164 1.33 7.18 5.80
CA GLU A 164 0.96 8.59 5.79
C GLU A 164 2.20 9.46 5.51
N LEU A 165 2.23 10.09 4.35
CA LEU A 165 3.30 11.01 3.96
C LEU A 165 3.06 12.42 4.52
N PRO A 166 4.10 13.14 4.97
CA PRO A 166 5.53 12.77 4.95
C PRO A 166 6.01 11.95 6.17
N ALA A 167 5.12 11.66 7.13
CA ALA A 167 5.47 11.06 8.42
C ALA A 167 6.18 9.70 8.29
N TYR A 168 5.70 8.85 7.38
CA TYR A 168 6.17 7.48 7.18
C TYR A 168 6.65 7.27 5.74
N ARG A 169 7.91 7.60 5.43
CA ARG A 169 8.53 7.35 4.11
C ARG A 169 9.29 6.02 4.07
N GLY A 170 9.56 5.49 2.87
CA GLY A 170 10.46 4.36 2.69
C GLY A 170 9.75 3.01 2.62
N SER A 171 10.24 2.00 3.31
CA SER A 171 9.78 0.61 3.13
C SER A 171 9.04 0.07 4.34
N THR A 172 8.08 -0.83 4.12
CA THR A 172 7.35 -1.56 5.19
C THR A 172 6.73 -0.66 6.26
N THR A 173 6.42 0.58 5.89
CA THR A 173 5.93 1.65 6.76
C THR A 173 4.64 1.31 7.49
N CYS A 174 3.78 0.48 6.89
CA CYS A 174 2.55 -0.01 7.51
C CYS A 174 2.82 -0.73 8.85
N TYR A 175 3.93 -1.45 8.99
CA TYR A 175 4.25 -2.13 10.25
C TYR A 175 4.81 -1.18 11.31
N TYR A 176 5.60 -0.18 10.89
CA TYR A 176 6.09 0.86 11.80
C TYR A 176 4.94 1.72 12.31
N SER A 177 4.04 2.17 11.42
CA SER A 177 2.85 2.93 11.83
C SER A 177 1.94 2.10 12.74
N LEU A 178 1.84 0.79 12.51
CA LEU A 178 1.05 -0.09 13.37
C LEU A 178 1.64 -0.22 14.79
N LEU A 179 2.97 -0.29 14.91
CA LEU A 179 3.66 -0.31 16.21
C LEU A 179 3.60 1.03 16.94
N GLU A 180 3.73 2.14 16.21
CA GLU A 180 3.84 3.48 16.81
C GLU A 180 2.49 4.15 17.06
N GLN A 181 1.54 3.97 16.15
CA GLN A 181 0.26 4.69 16.13
C GLN A 181 -0.95 3.77 16.25
N GLY A 182 -0.76 2.44 16.17
CA GLY A 182 -1.88 1.50 16.19
C GLY A 182 -2.78 1.62 14.95
N SER A 183 -2.23 2.03 13.81
CA SER A 183 -2.96 2.19 12.55
C SER A 183 -2.11 1.84 11.33
N ILE A 184 -2.78 1.51 10.24
CA ILE A 184 -2.18 1.39 8.91
C ILE A 184 -2.83 2.43 8.01
N SER A 185 -2.01 3.19 7.29
CA SER A 185 -2.44 4.22 6.38
C SER A 185 -1.73 4.14 5.03
N ALA A 186 -2.26 4.87 4.05
CA ALA A 186 -1.70 4.99 2.72
C ALA A 186 -1.95 6.37 2.13
N SER A 187 -0.95 6.91 1.45
CA SER A 187 -1.02 8.20 0.74
C SER A 187 -0.95 8.00 -0.76
N ALA A 188 -1.96 8.47 -1.48
CA ALA A 188 -1.89 8.61 -2.93
C ALA A 188 -1.03 9.83 -3.27
N MET A 189 -0.12 9.70 -4.23
CA MET A 189 0.78 10.78 -4.65
C MET A 189 1.10 10.73 -6.14
N PHE A 190 1.55 11.84 -6.69
CA PHE A 190 2.21 11.86 -8.00
C PHE A 190 3.69 11.55 -7.86
N LEU A 191 4.16 10.49 -8.51
CA LEU A 191 5.57 10.16 -8.57
C LEU A 191 6.36 11.27 -9.27
N ASN A 192 7.59 11.46 -8.79
CA ASN A 192 8.62 12.23 -9.46
C ASN A 192 9.95 11.45 -9.40
N ALA A 193 11.04 12.05 -9.89
CA ALA A 193 12.35 11.40 -9.95
C ALA A 193 12.95 11.06 -8.56
N LYS A 194 12.39 11.59 -7.47
CA LYS A 194 12.79 11.30 -6.09
C LYS A 194 11.79 10.35 -5.44
N LEU A 195 12.29 9.32 -4.77
CA LEU A 195 11.46 8.33 -4.08
C LEU A 195 10.64 8.97 -2.97
N ASP A 196 9.34 8.64 -2.91
CA ASP A 196 8.36 9.08 -1.91
C ASP A 196 8.30 10.60 -1.66
N CYS A 197 8.78 11.39 -2.61
CA CYS A 197 8.81 12.85 -2.53
C CYS A 197 7.77 13.53 -3.44
N GLY A 198 6.79 12.75 -3.89
CA GLY A 198 5.69 13.20 -4.74
C GLY A 198 4.71 14.11 -4.03
N ASP A 199 3.98 14.95 -4.75
CA ASP A 199 2.88 15.69 -4.14
C ASP A 199 1.73 14.73 -3.80
N VAL A 200 1.20 14.84 -2.57
CA VAL A 200 0.13 13.99 -2.06
C VAL A 200 -1.21 14.47 -2.60
N ILE A 201 -2.04 13.54 -3.07
CA ILE A 201 -3.37 13.83 -3.65
C ILE A 201 -4.52 13.25 -2.82
N ALA A 202 -4.27 12.23 -1.99
CA ALA A 202 -5.26 11.71 -1.04
C ALA A 202 -4.58 10.89 0.07
N HIS A 203 -5.34 10.63 1.12
CA HIS A 203 -4.95 9.79 2.25
C HIS A 203 -6.12 8.93 2.72
N PHE A 204 -5.82 7.72 3.19
CA PHE A 204 -6.77 6.85 3.88
C PHE A 204 -6.04 6.00 4.92
N GLY A 205 -6.68 5.70 6.05
CA GLY A 205 -6.12 4.83 7.08
C GLY A 205 -7.17 4.20 7.99
N LEU A 206 -6.78 3.11 8.63
CA LEU A 206 -7.59 2.34 9.56
C LEU A 206 -6.82 2.10 10.86
N ASP A 207 -7.48 2.28 11.99
CA ASP A 207 -6.95 1.92 13.30
C ASP A 207 -7.06 0.41 13.56
N THR A 208 -6.43 -0.08 14.64
CA THR A 208 -6.47 -1.50 15.02
C THR A 208 -7.89 -2.05 15.19
N LYS A 209 -8.87 -1.23 15.60
CA LYS A 209 -10.27 -1.67 15.75
C LYS A 209 -10.88 -1.96 14.39
N ALA A 210 -10.73 -1.06 13.42
CA ALA A 210 -11.22 -1.24 12.07
C ALA A 210 -10.46 -2.36 11.33
N LEU A 211 -9.14 -2.48 11.55
CA LEU A 211 -8.32 -3.56 11.01
C LEU A 211 -8.83 -4.94 11.50
N ARG A 212 -9.09 -5.10 12.80
CA ARG A 212 -9.68 -6.33 13.36
C ARG A 212 -11.05 -6.65 12.77
N ALA A 213 -11.85 -5.62 12.46
CA ALA A 213 -13.18 -5.80 11.88
C ALA A 213 -13.15 -6.41 10.48
N LEU A 214 -12.03 -6.30 9.75
CA LEU A 214 -11.84 -6.98 8.46
C LEU A 214 -11.78 -8.51 8.59
N LYS A 215 -11.59 -9.04 9.81
CA LYS A 215 -11.41 -10.48 10.09
C LYS A 215 -10.36 -11.11 9.16
N ASN A 216 -9.29 -10.37 8.90
CA ASN A 216 -8.18 -10.77 8.09
C ASN A 216 -6.91 -10.28 8.81
N THR A 217 -5.85 -11.08 8.79
CA THR A 217 -4.56 -10.75 9.41
C THR A 217 -3.41 -10.73 8.40
N ASP A 218 -3.69 -11.00 7.12
CA ASP A 218 -2.74 -10.91 6.01
C ASP A 218 -2.55 -9.45 5.60
N ILE A 219 -1.55 -8.83 6.22
CA ILE A 219 -1.17 -7.46 5.91
C ILE A 219 -0.59 -7.34 4.49
N ASP A 220 0.33 -8.21 4.10
CA ASP A 220 1.14 -8.02 2.89
C ASP A 220 0.34 -8.19 1.60
N THR A 221 -0.62 -9.13 1.55
CA THR A 221 -1.32 -9.47 0.31
C THR A 221 -2.75 -8.94 0.27
N THR A 222 -3.35 -8.61 1.42
CA THR A 222 -4.76 -8.22 1.49
C THR A 222 -4.96 -6.84 2.12
N ILE A 223 -4.61 -6.65 3.39
CA ILE A 223 -5.00 -5.45 4.15
C ILE A 223 -4.25 -4.20 3.66
N GLU A 224 -2.93 -4.27 3.49
CA GLU A 224 -2.15 -3.12 2.98
C GLU A 224 -2.56 -2.76 1.55
N PRO A 225 -2.69 -3.72 0.61
CA PRO A 225 -3.24 -3.45 -0.70
C PRO A 225 -4.64 -2.83 -0.69
N TYR A 226 -5.50 -3.25 0.22
CA TYR A 226 -6.84 -2.69 0.39
C TYR A 226 -6.81 -1.25 0.85
N ILE A 227 -6.04 -0.94 1.89
CA ILE A 227 -5.89 0.43 2.42
C ILE A 227 -5.32 1.37 1.35
N ARG A 228 -4.34 0.90 0.58
CA ARG A 228 -3.86 1.63 -0.60
C ARG A 228 -4.97 1.86 -1.63
N ALA A 229 -5.74 0.83 -1.95
CA ALA A 229 -6.84 0.95 -2.90
C ALA A 229 -7.87 1.99 -2.42
N GLN A 230 -8.19 2.02 -1.13
CA GLN A 230 -9.08 3.04 -0.57
C GLN A 230 -8.52 4.46 -0.71
N SER A 231 -7.22 4.66 -0.48
CA SER A 231 -6.55 5.94 -0.73
C SER A 231 -6.60 6.36 -2.22
N LEU A 232 -6.42 5.40 -3.13
CA LEU A 232 -6.64 5.62 -4.57
C LEU A 232 -8.10 6.02 -4.87
N ILE A 233 -9.09 5.32 -4.30
CA ILE A 233 -10.51 5.66 -4.48
C ILE A 233 -10.81 7.08 -4.00
N CYS A 234 -10.25 7.50 -2.86
CA CYS A 234 -10.38 8.88 -2.39
C CYS A 234 -9.86 9.87 -3.44
N ALA A 235 -8.67 9.63 -4.00
CA ALA A 235 -8.10 10.49 -5.04
C ALA A 235 -8.95 10.54 -6.32
N LEU A 236 -9.45 9.39 -6.77
CA LEU A 236 -10.27 9.30 -7.99
C LEU A 236 -11.64 9.96 -7.82
N LYS A 237 -12.27 9.83 -6.65
CA LYS A 237 -13.53 10.50 -6.34
C LYS A 237 -13.35 12.03 -6.30
N ASP A 238 -12.27 12.52 -5.69
CA ASP A 238 -11.92 13.95 -5.70
C ASP A 238 -11.73 14.46 -7.14
N PHE A 239 -10.99 13.71 -7.96
CA PHE A 239 -10.80 14.02 -9.38
C PHE A 239 -12.13 14.08 -10.15
N MET A 240 -13.06 13.14 -9.92
CA MET A 240 -14.36 13.16 -10.59
C MET A 240 -15.22 14.37 -10.21
N GLN A 241 -15.12 14.85 -8.97
CA GLN A 241 -15.85 16.01 -8.50
C GLN A 241 -15.25 17.31 -9.03
N ASN A 242 -13.93 17.39 -9.09
CA ASN A 242 -13.21 18.64 -9.39
C ASN A 242 -12.66 18.71 -10.83
N THR A 243 -12.74 17.63 -11.60
CA THR A 243 -12.15 17.44 -12.96
C THR A 243 -10.62 17.59 -13.03
N ARG A 244 -9.97 17.67 -11.87
CA ARG A 244 -8.51 17.76 -11.71
C ARG A 244 -8.12 17.25 -10.33
N PHE A 245 -6.88 16.79 -10.18
CA PHE A 245 -6.33 16.48 -8.87
C PHE A 245 -5.87 17.77 -8.17
N THR A 246 -5.89 17.74 -6.84
CA THR A 246 -5.49 18.88 -6.00
C THR A 246 -4.23 18.53 -5.18
N PRO A 247 -3.05 18.45 -5.83
CA PRO A 247 -1.83 17.99 -5.17
C PRO A 247 -1.37 18.94 -4.07
N GLN A 248 -0.95 18.37 -2.95
CA GLN A 248 -0.36 19.05 -1.81
C GLN A 248 1.12 18.69 -1.69
N LYS A 249 1.97 19.71 -1.63
CA LYS A 249 3.41 19.53 -1.43
C LYS A 249 3.68 18.98 -0.04
N GLN A 250 4.61 18.04 0.04
CA GLN A 250 5.10 17.52 1.31
C GLN A 250 6.03 18.53 2.00
N ASP A 251 5.93 18.64 3.32
CA ASP A 251 6.94 19.29 4.16
C ASP A 251 8.00 18.25 4.56
N PHE A 252 9.13 18.27 3.86
CA PHE A 252 10.23 17.31 4.11
C PHE A 252 11.00 17.55 5.41
N THR A 253 10.72 18.64 6.14
CA THR A 253 11.25 18.84 7.50
C THR A 253 10.51 17.98 8.53
N GLN A 254 9.37 17.41 8.15
CA GLN A 254 8.55 16.52 8.96
C GLN A 254 8.77 15.05 8.55
N GLY A 255 8.56 14.14 9.51
CA GLY A 255 8.55 12.71 9.27
C GLY A 255 9.91 12.04 9.16
N GLU A 256 9.90 10.72 9.09
CA GLU A 256 11.09 9.86 9.13
C GLU A 256 11.14 8.94 7.89
N THR A 257 12.32 8.41 7.58
CA THR A 257 12.50 7.39 6.55
C THR A 257 12.74 6.03 7.18
N TYR A 258 11.84 5.10 6.90
CA TYR A 258 11.87 3.74 7.41
C TYR A 258 12.45 2.77 6.36
N TYR A 259 13.08 1.70 6.86
CA TYR A 259 13.70 0.66 6.04
C TYR A 259 12.91 -0.64 6.17
N ARG A 260 13.35 -1.70 5.50
CA ARG A 260 12.70 -3.00 5.62
C ARG A 260 12.65 -3.44 7.09
N ILE A 261 11.46 -3.68 7.60
CA ILE A 261 11.23 -4.06 8.99
C ILE A 261 11.90 -5.39 9.32
N HIS A 262 12.46 -5.48 10.52
CA HIS A 262 13.02 -6.71 11.04
C HIS A 262 11.90 -7.75 11.27
N PRO A 263 12.09 -9.06 10.97
CA PRO A 263 11.06 -10.08 11.13
C PRO A 263 10.43 -10.13 12.52
N ILE A 264 11.23 -9.91 13.58
CA ILE A 264 10.72 -9.84 14.97
C ILE A 264 9.76 -8.67 15.15
N LEU A 265 10.12 -7.48 14.66
CA LEU A 265 9.26 -6.28 14.79
C LEU A 265 7.98 -6.44 13.96
N LYS A 266 8.06 -7.06 12.78
CA LYS A 266 6.89 -7.43 11.98
C LYS A 266 5.94 -8.35 12.77
N HIS A 267 6.49 -9.39 13.42
CA HIS A 267 5.70 -10.30 14.24
C HIS A 267 5.02 -9.58 15.41
N LEU A 268 5.76 -8.70 16.10
CA LEU A 268 5.21 -7.88 17.18
C LEU A 268 4.09 -6.96 16.69
N ALA A 269 4.25 -6.33 15.52
CA ALA A 269 3.22 -5.47 14.94
C ALA A 269 1.92 -6.23 14.68
N MET A 270 2.02 -7.43 14.09
CA MET A 270 0.87 -8.30 13.86
C MET A 270 0.24 -8.76 15.17
N PHE A 271 1.04 -9.12 16.16
CA PHE A 271 0.55 -9.57 17.47
C PHE A 271 -0.16 -8.45 18.24
N VAL A 272 0.39 -7.24 18.27
CA VAL A 272 -0.25 -6.07 18.90
C VAL A 272 -1.60 -5.76 18.25
N CYS A 273 -1.69 -5.92 16.93
CA CYS A 273 -2.93 -5.65 16.21
C CYS A 273 -3.95 -6.79 16.33
N PHE A 274 -3.57 -8.04 16.15
CA PHE A 274 -4.51 -9.15 15.96
C PHE A 274 -4.42 -10.25 17.02
N GLY A 275 -3.40 -10.23 17.87
CA GLY A 275 -3.21 -11.19 18.94
C GLY A 275 -4.36 -11.13 19.94
N GLN A 276 -4.77 -12.29 20.45
CA GLN A 276 -5.69 -12.39 21.56
C GLN A 276 -4.92 -12.15 22.86
N CYS A 277 -4.98 -10.94 23.40
CA CYS A 277 -4.53 -10.72 24.77
C CYS A 277 -5.63 -11.25 25.69
N ASN A 278 -5.48 -12.47 26.22
CA ASN A 278 -6.28 -12.95 27.34
C ASN A 278 -5.97 -12.09 28.57
N THR A 279 -6.57 -10.90 28.69
CA THR A 279 -6.49 -10.09 29.91
C THR A 279 -7.42 -10.60 31.01
N GLN A 280 -8.00 -11.80 30.86
CA GLN A 280 -8.66 -12.53 31.94
C GLN A 280 -7.69 -13.51 32.60
N ARG A 281 -6.62 -13.01 33.21
CA ARG A 281 -6.00 -13.69 34.35
C ARG A 281 -5.64 -12.66 35.42
N SER A 282 -6.20 -12.89 36.60
CA SER A 282 -5.99 -12.22 37.89
C SER A 282 -6.47 -10.77 38.04
N ALA A 283 -7.79 -10.60 38.15
CA ALA A 283 -8.33 -9.77 39.22
C ALA A 283 -9.08 -10.72 40.16
N THR A 284 -8.38 -11.09 41.25
CA THR A 284 -8.85 -11.82 42.46
C THR A 284 -9.55 -13.16 42.26
#